data_AF-A0A3B0SZM7-F1
#
_entry.id   AF-A0A3B0SZM7-F1
#
_cell.length_a   1.000
_cell.length_b   1.000
_cell.length_c   1.000
_cell.angle_alpha   90.00
_cell.angle_beta   90.00
_cell.angle_gamma   90.00
#
_symmetry.space_group_name_H-M   'P 1'
#
loop_
_entity.id
_entity.type
_entity.pdbx_description
1 polymer ?
#
loop_
_entity_poly.entity_id
_entity_poly.type
_entity_poly.pdbx_seq_one_letter_code
_entity_poly.pdbx_strand_id
1 'polypeptide(L)'
;MNEILKQNKQNAIAFYKMAYERNQKKAVDLYVGAEYIQHNPLVRDGTQPFIDYFDRMAKEYPNKSIEFVREIAEEGLVALHTHQIWPDSLEYVTMIFLDLTITEK
;
A
#
# COMPACT_ATOMS: atom_id res chain seq x y z
N MET A 1 10.78 19.47 10.49
CA MET A 1 10.21 18.56 9.48
C MET A 1 8.73 18.89 9.39
N ASN A 2 8.14 18.95 8.20
CA ASN A 2 6.71 19.21 8.05
C ASN A 2 5.93 18.01 8.66
N GLU A 3 5.17 18.25 9.73
CA GLU A 3 4.44 17.18 10.44
C GLU A 3 3.39 16.49 9.55
N ILE A 4 2.81 17.21 8.58
CA ILE A 4 1.89 16.62 7.60
C ILE A 4 2.62 15.58 6.74
N LEU A 5 3.80 15.92 6.22
CA LEU A 5 4.60 14.97 5.42
C LEU A 5 5.02 13.75 6.23
N LYS A 6 5.32 13.94 7.53
CA LYS A 6 5.62 12.82 8.43
C LYS A 6 4.39 11.92 8.62
N GLN A 7 3.22 12.50 8.86
CA GLN A 7 1.98 11.75 9.02
C GLN A 7 1.58 11.03 7.73
N ASN A 8 1.76 11.66 6.56
CA ASN A 8 1.48 11.04 5.26
C ASN A 8 2.34 9.80 5.04
N LYS A 9 3.64 9.86 5.34
CA LYS A 9 4.54 8.70 5.27
C LYS A 9 4.10 7.58 6.22
N GLN A 10 3.74 7.92 7.44
CA GLN A 10 3.24 6.95 8.42
C GLN A 10 1.94 6.28 7.95
N ASN A 11 1.00 7.05 7.40
CA ASN A 11 -0.27 6.54 6.86
C ASN A 11 -0.03 5.64 5.64
N ALA A 12 0.84 6.06 4.72
CA ALA A 12 1.21 5.29 3.53
C ALA A 12 1.79 3.91 3.89
N ILE A 13 2.75 3.87 4.83
CA ILE A 13 3.31 2.60 5.31
C ILE A 13 2.25 1.78 6.04
N ALA A 14 1.48 2.39 6.93
CA ALA A 14 0.48 1.67 7.73
C ALA A 14 -0.60 1.04 6.83
N PHE A 15 -1.09 1.78 5.82
CA PHE A 15 -2.01 1.27 4.81
C PHE A 15 -1.44 0.05 4.08
N TYR A 16 -0.27 0.21 3.44
CA TYR A 16 0.27 -0.83 2.58
C TYR A 16 0.72 -2.05 3.39
N LYS A 17 1.35 -1.84 4.54
CA LYS A 17 1.77 -2.91 5.45
C LYS A 17 0.57 -3.70 5.96
N MET A 18 -0.49 -3.02 6.42
CA MET A 18 -1.69 -3.67 6.92
C MET A 18 -2.38 -4.54 5.84
N ALA A 19 -2.45 -4.05 4.60
CA ALA A 19 -2.95 -4.84 3.49
C ALA A 19 -2.06 -6.06 3.18
N TYR A 20 -0.74 -5.86 3.15
CA TYR A 20 0.21 -6.93 2.87
C TYR A 20 0.24 -8.01 3.96
N GLU A 21 0.00 -7.63 5.21
CA GLU A 21 -0.09 -8.48 6.41
C GLU A 21 -1.53 -8.96 6.70
N ARG A 22 -2.31 -9.22 5.65
CA ARG A 22 -3.61 -9.92 5.72
C ARG A 22 -4.73 -9.18 6.45
N ASN A 23 -4.66 -7.85 6.50
CA ASN A 23 -5.68 -6.99 7.09
C ASN A 23 -6.20 -5.97 6.05
N GLN A 24 -6.25 -6.34 4.77
CA GLN A 24 -6.60 -5.47 3.65
C GLN A 24 -7.97 -4.78 3.77
N LYS A 25 -8.98 -5.45 4.32
CA LYS A 25 -10.28 -4.80 4.57
C LYS A 25 -10.14 -3.64 5.58
N LYS A 26 -9.46 -3.89 6.70
CA LYS A 26 -9.19 -2.87 7.71
C LYS A 26 -8.30 -1.75 7.18
N ALA A 27 -7.35 -2.07 6.31
CA ALA A 27 -6.50 -1.08 5.66
C ALA A 27 -7.33 -0.13 4.79
N VAL A 28 -8.27 -0.67 4.00
CA VAL A 28 -9.23 0.12 3.23
C VAL A 28 -10.09 0.98 4.16
N ASP A 29 -10.70 0.39 5.19
CA ASP A 29 -11.61 1.09 6.10
C ASP A 29 -10.95 2.29 6.82
N LEU A 30 -9.64 2.21 7.10
CA LEU A 30 -8.92 3.24 7.86
C LEU A 30 -8.26 4.31 6.99
N TYR A 31 -7.82 3.99 5.79
CA TYR A 31 -6.88 4.84 5.02
C TYR A 31 -7.37 5.25 3.65
N VAL A 32 -8.41 4.61 3.12
CA VAL A 32 -8.90 4.90 1.76
C VAL A 32 -10.09 5.87 1.84
N GLY A 33 -10.06 6.89 0.97
CA GLY A 33 -11.11 7.88 0.84
C GLY A 33 -12.39 7.34 0.18
N ALA A 34 -13.26 8.26 -0.28
CA ALA A 34 -14.49 7.88 -0.98
C ALA A 34 -14.23 7.13 -2.29
N GLU A 35 -13.09 7.42 -2.94
CA GLU A 35 -12.67 6.83 -4.20
C GLU A 35 -11.29 6.18 -4.05
N TYR A 36 -11.08 5.09 -4.79
CA TYR A 36 -9.80 4.38 -4.87
C TYR A 36 -9.51 4.04 -6.32
N ILE A 37 -8.51 4.70 -6.89
CA ILE A 37 -8.02 4.51 -8.25
C ILE A 37 -6.65 3.86 -8.15
N GLN A 38 -6.38 2.83 -8.95
CA GLN A 38 -5.07 2.20 -8.98
C GLN A 38 -4.56 2.01 -10.41
N HIS A 39 -3.24 2.11 -10.55
CA HIS A 39 -2.59 1.99 -11.86
C HIS A 39 -1.99 0.60 -12.10
N ASN A 40 -2.25 -0.38 -11.21
CA ASN A 40 -1.80 -1.75 -11.42
C ASN A 40 -2.65 -2.41 -12.51
N PRO A 41 -2.08 -2.74 -13.70
CA PRO A 41 -2.85 -3.28 -14.82
C PRO A 41 -3.47 -4.65 -14.53
N LEU A 42 -3.02 -5.33 -13.46
CA LEU A 42 -3.52 -6.64 -13.05
C LEU A 42 -4.70 -6.57 -12.08
N VAL A 43 -5.07 -5.39 -11.60
CA VAL A 43 -6.11 -5.23 -10.58
C VAL A 43 -7.04 -4.10 -11.01
N ARG A 44 -8.35 -4.39 -11.04
CA ARG A 44 -9.37 -3.40 -11.41
C ARG A 44 -9.43 -2.26 -10.40
N ASP A 45 -9.96 -1.11 -10.82
CA ASP A 45 -10.23 0.01 -9.92
C ASP A 45 -11.24 -0.34 -8.82
N GLY A 46 -11.17 0.40 -7.71
CA GLY A 46 -12.05 0.27 -6.56
C GLY A 46 -11.48 -0.58 -5.42
N THR A 47 -12.09 -0.43 -4.25
CA THR A 47 -11.63 -1.05 -3.00
C THR A 47 -11.84 -2.56 -2.97
N GLN A 48 -12.93 -3.07 -3.54
CA GLN A 48 -13.20 -4.51 -3.52
C GLN A 48 -12.16 -5.31 -4.32
N PRO A 49 -11.80 -4.92 -5.57
CA PRO A 49 -10.70 -5.60 -6.28
C PRO A 49 -9.35 -5.54 -5.56
N PHE A 50 -9.04 -4.45 -4.86
CA PHE A 50 -7.86 -4.36 -4.00
C PHE A 50 -7.90 -5.39 -2.87
N ILE A 51 -9.03 -5.49 -2.16
CA ILE A 51 -9.24 -6.47 -1.09
C ILE A 51 -9.08 -7.89 -1.64
N ASP A 52 -9.76 -8.21 -2.74
CA ASP A 52 -9.72 -9.54 -3.36
C ASP A 52 -8.29 -9.92 -3.79
N TYR A 53 -7.53 -8.96 -4.33
CA TYR A 53 -6.14 -9.17 -4.71
C TYR A 53 -5.27 -9.54 -3.51
N PHE A 54 -5.31 -8.76 -2.43
CA PHE A 54 -4.51 -9.03 -1.24
C PHE A 54 -4.97 -10.30 -0.50
N ASP A 55 -6.27 -10.61 -0.50
CA ASP A 55 -6.79 -11.88 0.02
C ASP A 55 -6.25 -13.09 -0.75
N ARG A 56 -6.23 -13.02 -2.08
CA ARG A 56 -5.64 -14.07 -2.91
C ARG A 56 -4.14 -14.23 -2.62
N MET A 57 -3.40 -13.12 -2.58
CA MET A 57 -1.96 -13.15 -2.30
C MET A 57 -1.64 -13.70 -0.91
N ALA A 58 -2.46 -13.41 0.10
CA ALA A 58 -2.30 -13.97 1.43
C ALA A 58 -2.53 -15.50 1.47
N LYS A 59 -3.44 -16.02 0.65
CA LYS A 59 -3.74 -17.45 0.54
C LYS A 59 -2.67 -18.20 -0.24
N GLU A 60 -2.29 -17.67 -1.39
CA GLU A 60 -1.34 -18.31 -2.32
C GLU A 60 0.11 -18.22 -1.82
N TYR A 61 0.48 -17.11 -1.17
CA TYR A 61 1.85 -16.83 -0.75
C TYR A 61 1.92 -16.51 0.75
N PRO A 62 1.66 -17.50 1.63
CA PRO A 62 1.48 -17.22 3.04
C PRO A 62 2.75 -16.76 3.76
N ASN A 63 3.92 -17.08 3.19
CA ASN A 63 5.23 -16.80 3.78
C ASN A 63 5.92 -15.60 3.13
N LYS A 64 5.24 -14.85 2.24
CA LYS A 64 5.84 -13.64 1.66
C LYS A 64 5.99 -12.55 2.72
N SER A 65 7.09 -11.79 2.65
CA SER A 65 7.35 -10.65 3.54
C SER A 65 7.58 -9.37 2.73
N ILE A 66 7.56 -8.24 3.43
CA ILE A 66 7.85 -6.92 2.88
C ILE A 66 8.63 -6.10 3.90
N GLU A 67 9.68 -5.44 3.44
CA GLU A 67 10.44 -4.43 4.17
C GLU A 67 10.26 -3.07 3.49
N PHE A 68 9.98 -2.04 4.28
CA PHE A 68 9.91 -0.66 3.81
C PHE A 68 11.28 -0.03 4.01
N VAL A 69 12.04 0.11 2.91
CA VAL A 69 13.46 0.48 2.95
C VAL A 69 13.62 2.00 2.97
N ARG A 70 12.83 2.71 2.15
CA ARG A 70 12.83 4.18 2.08
C ARG A 70 11.43 4.71 1.81
N GLU A 71 11.26 5.97 2.16
CA GLU A 71 10.05 6.75 1.99
C GLU A 71 10.44 8.19 1.66
N ILE A 72 9.76 8.78 0.68
CA ILE A 72 9.83 10.21 0.38
C ILE A 72 8.41 10.76 0.28
N ALA A 73 8.23 12.01 0.68
CA ALA A 73 6.95 12.68 0.61
C ALA A 73 7.11 14.11 0.15
N GLU A 74 6.22 14.52 -0.75
CA GLU A 74 6.12 15.86 -1.30
C GLU A 74 4.64 16.19 -1.46
N GLU A 75 4.20 17.29 -0.86
CA GLU A 75 2.78 17.67 -0.81
C GLU A 75 1.89 16.51 -0.30
N GLY A 76 0.90 16.09 -1.09
CA GLY A 76 0.05 14.93 -0.81
C GLY A 76 0.64 13.59 -1.26
N LEU A 77 1.75 13.58 -2.01
CA LEU A 77 2.32 12.38 -2.60
C LEU A 77 3.33 11.71 -1.68
N VAL A 78 3.27 10.39 -1.60
CA VAL A 78 4.26 9.56 -0.91
C VAL A 78 4.74 8.46 -1.86
N ALA A 79 6.06 8.30 -1.96
CA ALA A 79 6.67 7.14 -2.62
C ALA A 79 7.32 6.21 -1.60
N LEU A 80 7.02 4.92 -1.68
CA LEU A 80 7.57 3.87 -0.82
C LEU A 80 8.46 2.96 -1.65
N HIS A 81 9.71 2.79 -1.20
CA HIS A 81 10.65 1.82 -1.74
C HIS A 81 10.63 0.59 -0.83
N THR A 82 10.24 -0.56 -1.38
CA THR A 82 10.09 -1.78 -0.60
C THR A 82 10.88 -2.93 -1.20
N HIS A 83 11.37 -3.81 -0.33
CA HIS A 83 11.95 -5.10 -0.70
C HIS A 83 11.00 -6.21 -0.24
N GLN A 84 10.65 -7.11 -1.14
CA GLN A 84 9.72 -8.20 -0.89
C GLN A 84 10.43 -9.53 -1.09
N ILE A 85 10.22 -10.46 -0.18
CA ILE A 85 10.70 -11.83 -0.29
C ILE A 85 9.49 -12.74 -0.47
N TRP A 86 9.53 -13.56 -1.50
CA TRP A 86 8.48 -14.49 -1.92
C TRP A 86 9.01 -15.94 -1.85
N PRO A 87 8.14 -16.96 -1.95
CA PRO A 87 8.59 -18.34 -2.04
C PRO A 87 9.62 -18.58 -3.16
N ASP A 88 10.37 -19.67 -3.05
CA ASP A 88 11.44 -20.06 -3.99
C ASP A 88 12.57 -19.03 -4.12
N SER A 89 12.80 -18.27 -3.05
CA SER A 89 13.82 -17.21 -2.98
C SER A 89 13.64 -16.12 -4.05
N LEU A 90 12.40 -15.89 -4.49
CA LEU A 90 12.10 -14.77 -5.38
C LEU A 90 12.10 -13.47 -4.58
N GLU A 91 12.77 -12.46 -5.12
CA GLU A 91 12.88 -11.15 -4.50
C GLU A 91 12.44 -10.06 -5.47
N TYR A 92 11.67 -9.09 -4.96
CA TYR A 92 11.20 -7.94 -5.74
C TYR A 92 11.52 -6.65 -5.01
N VAL A 93 12.04 -5.69 -5.76
CA VAL A 93 12.14 -4.29 -5.33
C VAL A 93 11.04 -3.51 -6.03
N THR A 94 10.18 -2.86 -5.26
CA THR A 94 9.05 -2.09 -5.80
C THR A 94 9.06 -0.65 -5.32
N MET A 95 8.59 0.25 -6.18
CA MET A 95 8.27 1.63 -5.83
C MET A 95 6.75 1.82 -5.91
N ILE A 96 6.14 2.24 -4.81
CA ILE A 96 4.68 2.44 -4.71
C ILE A 96 4.44 3.94 -4.53
N PHE A 97 3.67 4.53 -5.43
CA PHE A 97 3.25 5.94 -5.34
C PHE A 97 1.81 6.00 -4.82
N LEU A 98 1.61 6.78 -3.77
CA LEU A 98 0.33 6.98 -3.11
C LEU A 98 0.02 8.47 -3.09
N ASP A 99 -1.22 8.82 -3.45
CA ASP A 99 -1.76 10.16 -3.28
C ASP A 99 -2.63 10.19 -2.01
N LEU A 100 -2.22 11.03 -1.06
CA LEU A 100 -2.89 11.28 0.22
C LEU A 100 -3.44 12.71 0.28
N THR A 101 -3.63 13.35 -0.87
CA THR A 101 -4.26 14.66 -0.95
C THR A 101 -5.69 14.56 -0.40
N ILE A 102 -5.96 15.29 0.67
CA ILE A 102 -7.30 15.38 1.25
C ILE A 102 -8.13 16.28 0.32
N THR A 103 -9.01 15.69 -0.47
CA THR A 103 -10.10 16.43 -1.13
C THR A 103 -11.22 16.61 -0.12
N GLU A 104 -11.60 17.85 0.20
CA GLU A 104 -12.82 18.12 0.96
C GLU A 104 -14.00 17.41 0.28
N LYS A 105 -14.85 16.75 1.07
CA LYS A 105 -16.13 16.20 0.61
C LYS A 105 -17.17 17.29 0.49
#